data_AF-A0AAJ5RM82-F1
#
_entry.id   AF-A0AAJ5RM82-F1
#
_cell.length_a   1.000
_cell.length_b   1.000
_cell.length_c   1.000
_cell.angle_alpha   90.00
_cell.angle_beta   90.00
_cell.angle_gamma   90.00
#
_symmetry.space_group_name_H-M   'P 1'
#
loop_
_entity.id
_entity.type
_entity.pdbx_description
1 polymer ?
#
loop_
_entity_poly.entity_id
_entity_poly.type
_entity_poly.pdbx_seq_one_letter_code
_entity_poly.pdbx_strand_id
1 'polypeptide(L)'
;MLSDDILRVVDLDKENRGRKKWSRSIVVFLLLMMVSGFVLYLCWDKDVDFEAYKTEVGKTATNSLGRLTLNEVIIDDNQILLNATFEPVKEFAPDHQVFFFPQILVNGQDYMVRNGGQSIAKSAHVYTIYNSIKMDDFPSDEQLELVIRYKDWNVETPIDKPWEFQIEASQEQLQEDRQVFSIGKKIEHVDQQEITIDRVVSTPISTTIYFQSEKSIINDTLYFKIQSKAGQSWRFETPYPLNKERTKWGSRVDALYLTEGNYQLIPVDKEGQKVGSAIKIKED
;
A
#
# COMPACT_ATOMS: atom_id res chain seq x y z
N MET A 1 -21.51 -15.19 -13.56
CA MET A 1 -20.42 -15.21 -14.55
C MET A 1 -19.34 -14.32 -13.96
N LEU A 2 -18.32 -14.93 -13.33
CA LEU A 2 -17.28 -14.21 -12.58
C LEU A 2 -16.34 -13.53 -13.57
N SER A 3 -16.06 -12.24 -13.34
CA SER A 3 -15.03 -11.50 -14.05
C SER A 3 -13.74 -11.56 -13.24
N ASP A 4 -12.78 -12.32 -13.74
CA ASP A 4 -11.38 -12.39 -13.31
C ASP A 4 -10.67 -11.09 -13.64
N ASP A 5 -10.57 -10.17 -12.69
CA ASP A 5 -9.83 -8.93 -12.91
C ASP A 5 -9.05 -8.49 -11.66
N ILE A 6 -8.18 -9.37 -11.16
CA ILE A 6 -7.07 -9.00 -10.27
C ILE A 6 -5.85 -9.88 -10.61
N LEU A 7 -5.01 -9.41 -11.53
CA LEU A 7 -3.56 -9.70 -11.56
C LEU A 7 -2.94 -8.87 -12.69
N ARG A 8 -2.55 -7.62 -12.40
CA ARG A 8 -1.55 -6.94 -13.23
C ARG A 8 -0.18 -7.39 -12.78
N VAL A 9 0.21 -8.54 -13.32
CA VAL A 9 1.59 -9.03 -13.35
C VAL A 9 2.39 -8.06 -14.21
N VAL A 10 3.33 -7.32 -13.63
CA VAL A 10 4.41 -6.72 -14.40
C VAL A 10 5.46 -7.82 -14.55
N ASP A 11 5.36 -8.55 -15.65
CA ASP A 11 6.34 -9.54 -16.09
C ASP A 11 7.57 -8.76 -16.57
N LEU A 12 8.57 -8.57 -15.71
CA LEU A 12 9.82 -7.88 -16.06
C LEU A 12 10.85 -8.81 -16.71
N ASP A 13 10.47 -10.03 -17.14
CA ASP A 13 11.42 -10.98 -17.70
C ASP A 13 10.88 -11.70 -18.94
N LYS A 14 10.61 -10.92 -20.00
CA LYS A 14 10.42 -11.48 -21.34
C LYS A 14 10.83 -10.53 -22.46
N GLU A 15 12.07 -10.08 -22.44
CA GLU A 15 12.71 -9.64 -23.68
C GLU A 15 14.20 -10.01 -23.73
N ASN A 16 14.60 -10.61 -24.87
CA ASN A 16 15.97 -10.87 -25.33
C ASN A 16 16.72 -12.13 -24.85
N ARG A 17 16.29 -13.30 -25.36
CA ARG A 17 17.25 -14.31 -25.84
C ARG A 17 17.65 -14.01 -27.28
N GLY A 18 18.79 -13.34 -27.46
CA GLY A 18 19.27 -12.93 -28.77
C GLY A 18 20.72 -12.42 -28.85
N ARG A 19 21.67 -13.15 -28.27
CA ARG A 19 23.10 -13.27 -28.69
C ARG A 19 23.78 -12.02 -29.32
N LYS A 20 24.60 -11.30 -28.54
CA LYS A 20 26.02 -11.03 -28.89
C LYS A 20 26.81 -10.37 -27.74
N LYS A 21 28.01 -10.91 -27.53
CA LYS A 21 29.07 -10.42 -26.62
C LYS A 21 29.37 -8.94 -26.86
N TRP A 22 29.60 -8.17 -25.79
CA TRP A 22 30.84 -7.41 -25.56
C TRP A 22 30.90 -6.86 -24.12
N SER A 23 31.83 -7.46 -23.37
CA SER A 23 32.66 -6.93 -22.28
C SER A 23 32.41 -5.52 -21.69
N ARG A 24 32.40 -5.47 -20.35
CA ARG A 24 33.17 -4.60 -19.42
C ARG A 24 32.32 -3.99 -18.29
N SER A 25 32.89 -4.10 -17.09
CA SER A 25 32.58 -3.36 -15.86
C SER A 25 31.49 -3.94 -14.94
N ILE A 26 31.85 -5.03 -14.27
CA ILE A 26 31.31 -5.39 -12.96
C ILE A 26 31.81 -4.34 -11.97
N VAL A 27 30.93 -3.45 -11.53
CA VAL A 27 31.15 -2.69 -10.30
C VAL A 27 30.60 -3.55 -9.17
N VAL A 28 31.51 -4.23 -8.46
CA VAL A 28 31.23 -4.85 -7.17
C VAL A 28 31.05 -3.72 -6.16
N PHE A 29 29.83 -3.42 -5.74
CA PHE A 29 29.60 -2.70 -4.50
C PHE A 29 29.36 -3.72 -3.37
N LEU A 30 30.45 -4.03 -2.68
CA LEU A 30 30.42 -4.56 -1.33
C LEU A 30 30.13 -3.38 -0.39
N LEU A 31 29.05 -3.45 0.38
CA LEU A 31 28.91 -2.66 1.60
C LEU A 31 28.00 -3.37 2.59
N LEU A 32 28.63 -3.89 3.65
CA LEU A 32 28.01 -4.13 4.94
C LEU A 32 27.29 -2.85 5.36
N MET A 33 25.97 -2.90 5.55
CA MET A 33 25.31 -1.99 6.48
C MET A 33 24.13 -2.71 7.12
N MET A 34 24.05 -2.61 8.44
CA MET A 34 22.81 -2.76 9.20
C MET A 34 21.85 -1.70 8.69
N VAL A 35 20.78 -2.10 8.03
CA VAL A 35 19.84 -1.14 7.46
C VAL A 35 18.42 -1.68 7.58
N SER A 36 17.79 -1.40 8.72
CA SER A 36 16.34 -1.44 8.85
C SER A 36 15.71 -0.33 7.99
N GLY A 37 16.22 0.91 8.04
CA GLY A 37 15.52 2.09 7.49
C GLY A 37 15.57 2.39 5.97
N PHE A 38 16.57 1.91 5.23
CA PHE A 38 16.79 2.39 3.83
C PHE A 38 15.88 1.74 2.79
N VAL A 39 15.10 0.71 3.14
CA VAL A 39 14.44 -0.10 2.12
C VAL A 39 13.03 0.40 1.76
N LEU A 40 12.37 1.19 2.61
CA LEU A 40 11.19 1.99 2.20
C LEU A 40 11.60 3.07 1.18
N TYR A 41 12.82 3.60 1.31
CA TYR A 41 13.34 4.72 0.51
C TYR A 41 13.48 4.46 -1.00
N LEU A 42 13.51 3.19 -1.44
CA LEU A 42 13.75 2.87 -2.86
C LEU A 42 12.53 3.08 -3.79
N CYS A 43 11.35 3.31 -3.22
CA CYS A 43 10.11 3.51 -3.98
C CYS A 43 9.52 4.92 -3.84
N TRP A 44 10.13 5.79 -3.03
CA TRP A 44 9.61 7.12 -2.69
C TRP A 44 10.62 8.22 -3.06
N ASP A 45 10.09 9.40 -3.41
CA ASP A 45 10.91 10.58 -3.69
C ASP A 45 11.74 10.95 -2.43
N LYS A 46 12.92 11.55 -2.65
CA LYS A 46 14.01 11.65 -1.64
C LYS A 46 13.69 12.49 -0.39
N ASP A 47 12.52 13.11 -0.32
CA ASP A 47 12.20 14.12 0.70
C ASP A 47 11.26 13.64 1.81
N VAL A 48 10.76 12.40 1.78
CA VAL A 48 9.94 11.85 2.88
C VAL A 48 10.83 11.16 3.92
N ASP A 49 10.93 11.74 5.11
CA ASP A 49 11.59 11.11 6.26
C ASP A 49 10.66 10.08 6.90
N PHE A 50 10.82 8.81 6.52
CA PHE A 50 10.04 7.71 7.08
C PHE A 50 10.44 7.34 8.52
N GLU A 51 11.59 7.81 9.01
CA GLU A 51 12.10 7.41 10.32
C GLU A 51 11.22 7.93 11.46
N ALA A 52 10.63 9.12 11.28
CA ALA A 52 9.72 9.72 12.25
C ALA A 52 8.37 8.97 12.38
N TYR A 53 8.00 8.18 11.37
CA TYR A 53 6.66 7.59 11.26
C TYR A 53 6.63 6.08 11.44
N LYS A 54 7.79 5.44 11.61
CA LYS A 54 7.90 3.98 11.72
C LYS A 54 8.02 3.54 13.18
N THR A 55 7.41 2.39 13.45
CA THR A 55 7.71 1.60 14.63
C THR A 55 8.79 0.58 14.26
N GLU A 56 9.97 0.69 14.87
CA GLU A 56 11.01 -0.33 14.75
C GLU A 56 10.65 -1.57 15.58
N VAL A 57 10.72 -2.75 14.96
CA VAL A 57 10.32 -4.02 15.60
C VAL A 57 11.52 -4.94 15.79
N GLY A 58 12.20 -5.31 14.69
CA GLY A 58 13.38 -6.19 14.72
C GLY A 58 13.16 -7.59 15.34
N LYS A 59 11.91 -8.09 15.37
CA LYS A 59 11.57 -9.39 15.99
C LYS A 59 11.63 -10.50 14.94
N THR A 60 12.22 -11.64 15.30
CA THR A 60 12.30 -12.82 14.43
C THR A 60 11.42 -13.96 14.94
N ALA A 61 10.68 -14.58 14.03
CA ALA A 61 10.00 -15.86 14.24
C ALA A 61 10.59 -16.92 13.29
N THR A 62 10.42 -18.20 13.61
CA THR A 62 10.96 -19.31 12.80
C THR A 62 9.95 -20.45 12.68
N ASN A 63 9.87 -21.05 11.50
CA ASN A 63 9.10 -22.27 11.25
C ASN A 63 9.85 -23.16 10.24
N SER A 64 9.17 -24.14 9.66
CA SER A 64 9.74 -25.07 8.68
C SER A 64 10.19 -24.42 7.36
N LEU A 65 9.66 -23.24 7.01
CA LEU A 65 10.02 -22.52 5.79
C LEU A 65 11.26 -21.64 5.97
N GLY A 66 11.57 -21.23 7.20
CA GLY A 66 12.73 -20.42 7.51
C GLY A 66 12.49 -19.40 8.62
N ARG A 67 13.33 -18.37 8.62
CA ARG A 67 13.26 -17.23 9.56
C ARG A 67 12.57 -16.06 8.88
N LEU A 68 11.59 -15.48 9.57
CA LEU A 68 10.98 -14.22 9.17
C LEU A 68 11.24 -13.20 10.27
N THR A 69 11.84 -12.07 9.90
CA THR A 69 12.10 -10.95 10.80
C THR A 69 11.20 -9.79 10.41
N LEU A 70 10.26 -9.42 11.28
CA LEU A 70 9.48 -8.20 11.12
C LEU A 70 10.38 -7.03 11.52
N ASN A 71 10.73 -6.20 10.55
CA ASN A 71 11.68 -5.10 10.75
C ASN A 71 10.96 -3.86 11.25
N GLU A 72 9.95 -3.42 10.50
CA GLU A 72 9.31 -2.12 10.69
C GLU A 72 7.82 -2.19 10.35
N VAL A 73 7.05 -1.36 11.03
CA VAL A 73 5.62 -1.15 10.80
C VAL A 73 5.33 0.35 10.72
N ILE A 74 4.55 0.75 9.72
CA ILE A 74 4.01 2.10 9.61
C ILE A 74 2.49 2.00 9.51
N ILE A 75 1.79 2.87 10.23
CA ILE A 75 0.33 2.96 10.21
C ILE A 75 -0.03 4.30 9.57
N ASP A 76 -0.44 4.24 8.30
CA ASP A 76 -0.73 5.41 7.48
C ASP A 76 -2.23 5.49 7.15
N ASP A 77 -2.96 6.23 7.98
CA ASP A 77 -4.40 6.42 7.89
C ASP A 77 -5.15 5.07 7.92
N ASN A 78 -5.71 4.60 6.80
CA ASN A 78 -6.40 3.30 6.73
C ASN A 78 -5.50 2.14 6.26
N GLN A 79 -4.18 2.32 6.23
CA GLN A 79 -3.26 1.35 5.65
C GLN A 79 -2.11 1.03 6.61
N ILE A 80 -1.86 -0.26 6.84
CA ILE A 80 -0.66 -0.73 7.53
C ILE A 80 0.38 -1.16 6.49
N LEU A 81 1.57 -0.58 6.58
CA LEU A 81 2.73 -0.94 5.79
C LEU A 81 3.68 -1.80 6.65
N LEU A 82 4.06 -2.96 6.13
CA LEU A 82 5.00 -3.85 6.81
C LEU A 82 6.26 -4.04 5.97
N ASN A 83 7.41 -4.04 6.65
CA ASN A 83 8.70 -4.43 6.08
C ASN A 83 9.25 -5.61 6.88
N ALA A 84 9.54 -6.72 6.20
CA ALA A 84 10.11 -7.91 6.80
C ALA A 84 11.26 -8.49 5.97
N THR A 85 12.12 -9.26 6.63
CA THR A 85 13.20 -10.02 5.99
C THR A 85 12.93 -11.50 6.14
N PHE A 86 12.87 -12.19 5.00
CA PHE A 86 12.70 -13.64 4.94
C PHE A 86 14.02 -14.32 4.54
N GLU A 87 14.45 -15.23 5.40
CA GLU A 87 15.64 -16.08 5.21
C GLU A 87 15.17 -17.55 5.15
N PRO A 88 14.95 -18.09 3.93
CA PRO A 88 14.48 -19.46 3.76
C PRO A 88 15.47 -20.52 4.25
N VAL A 89 14.95 -21.71 4.57
CA VAL A 89 15.77 -22.93 4.65
C VAL A 89 16.38 -23.27 3.28
N LYS A 90 17.50 -24.01 3.24
CA LYS A 90 18.24 -24.27 1.99
C LYS A 90 17.41 -25.01 0.93
N GLU A 91 16.49 -25.83 1.39
CA GLU A 91 15.62 -26.68 0.58
C GLU A 91 14.38 -25.93 0.07
N PHE A 92 14.16 -24.69 0.51
CA PHE A 92 13.05 -23.87 0.04
C PHE A 92 13.36 -23.30 -1.35
N ALA A 93 12.77 -23.92 -2.36
CA ALA A 93 12.83 -23.50 -3.74
C ALA A 93 11.39 -23.19 -4.21
N PRO A 94 10.94 -21.92 -4.15
CA PRO A 94 9.60 -21.58 -4.58
C PRO A 94 9.51 -21.65 -6.11
N ASP A 95 8.45 -22.27 -6.63
CA ASP A 95 8.21 -22.38 -8.08
C ASP A 95 7.82 -21.04 -8.73
N HIS A 96 7.45 -20.06 -7.89
CA HIS A 96 7.00 -18.72 -8.25
C HIS A 96 7.55 -17.66 -7.27
N GLN A 97 7.27 -16.38 -7.53
CA GLN A 97 7.64 -15.30 -6.62
C GLN A 97 6.94 -15.47 -5.26
N VAL A 98 7.66 -15.18 -4.17
CA VAL A 98 7.19 -15.36 -2.79
C VAL A 98 6.27 -14.21 -2.42
N PHE A 99 5.02 -14.47 -2.05
CA PHE A 99 4.07 -13.43 -1.65
C PHE A 99 3.40 -13.81 -0.33
N PHE A 100 4.05 -13.48 0.78
CA PHE A 100 3.44 -13.72 2.08
C PHE A 100 2.29 -12.73 2.32
N PHE A 101 1.11 -13.26 2.59
CA PHE A 101 -0.08 -12.46 2.92
C PHE A 101 -0.38 -12.58 4.42
N PRO A 102 -0.10 -11.53 5.22
CA PRO A 102 -0.41 -11.56 6.64
C PRO A 102 -1.90 -11.44 6.91
N GLN A 103 -2.37 -12.07 7.99
CA GLN A 103 -3.55 -11.63 8.72
C GLN A 103 -3.10 -10.67 9.82
N ILE A 104 -3.87 -9.61 10.06
CA ILE A 104 -3.59 -8.62 11.10
C ILE A 104 -4.84 -8.43 11.94
N LEU A 105 -4.69 -8.56 13.26
CA LEU A 105 -5.67 -8.07 14.22
C LEU A 105 -5.15 -6.79 14.84
N VAL A 106 -6.01 -5.78 14.93
CA VAL A 106 -5.74 -4.48 15.55
C VAL A 106 -6.62 -4.36 16.77
N ASN A 107 -6.02 -4.22 17.95
CA ASN A 107 -6.74 -4.22 19.24
C ASN A 107 -7.69 -5.44 19.35
N GLY A 108 -7.25 -6.59 18.83
CA GLY A 108 -8.01 -7.84 18.81
C GLY A 108 -9.10 -7.97 17.72
N GLN A 109 -9.27 -6.98 16.83
CA GLN A 109 -10.29 -6.99 15.77
C GLN A 109 -9.68 -7.06 14.36
N ASP A 110 -10.36 -7.73 13.41
CA ASP A 110 -9.95 -7.82 12.01
C ASP A 110 -10.66 -6.74 11.18
N TYR A 111 -9.88 -5.78 10.70
CA TYR A 111 -10.33 -4.68 9.86
C TYR A 111 -9.93 -4.84 8.39
N MET A 112 -9.28 -5.94 8.02
CA MET A 112 -8.64 -6.06 6.70
C MET A 112 -9.67 -6.14 5.57
N VAL A 113 -9.51 -5.27 4.57
CA VAL A 113 -10.30 -5.32 3.33
C VAL A 113 -9.49 -5.72 2.11
N ARG A 114 -8.19 -5.44 2.11
CA ARG A 114 -7.30 -5.80 1.00
C ARG A 114 -5.87 -5.98 1.49
N ASN A 115 -5.22 -7.02 1.01
CA ASN A 115 -3.83 -7.30 1.28
C ASN A 115 -3.02 -7.27 -0.02
N GLY A 116 -2.01 -6.39 -0.07
CA GLY A 116 -1.00 -6.36 -1.12
C GLY A 116 0.34 -6.87 -0.56
N GLY A 117 1.10 -7.56 -1.40
CA GLY A 117 2.41 -8.07 -1.03
C GLY A 117 3.40 -8.02 -2.20
N GLN A 118 4.66 -7.80 -1.89
CA GLN A 118 5.78 -7.92 -2.83
C GLN A 118 7.01 -8.50 -2.14
N SER A 119 7.76 -9.34 -2.84
CA SER A 119 9.09 -9.76 -2.40
C SER A 119 10.17 -9.28 -3.35
N ILE A 120 11.28 -8.81 -2.79
CA ILE A 120 12.50 -8.43 -3.52
C ILE A 120 13.66 -9.28 -3.01
N ALA A 121 14.29 -10.05 -3.90
CA ALA A 121 15.50 -10.79 -3.55
C ALA A 121 16.67 -9.81 -3.31
N LYS A 122 17.30 -9.89 -2.13
CA LYS A 122 18.53 -9.16 -1.80
C LYS A 122 19.77 -10.01 -2.07
N SER A 123 19.64 -11.33 -1.95
CA SER A 123 20.64 -12.32 -2.33
C SER A 123 19.95 -13.65 -2.68
N ALA A 124 20.71 -14.70 -2.97
CA ALA A 124 20.17 -16.03 -3.28
C ALA A 124 19.25 -16.61 -2.18
N HIS A 125 19.41 -16.16 -0.93
CA HIS A 125 18.70 -16.73 0.23
C HIS A 125 18.21 -15.66 1.21
N VAL A 126 18.02 -14.42 0.76
CA VAL A 126 17.48 -13.34 1.60
C VAL A 126 16.54 -12.50 0.77
N TYR A 127 15.31 -12.36 1.25
CA TYR A 127 14.24 -11.62 0.60
C TYR A 127 13.75 -10.50 1.52
N THR A 128 13.53 -9.31 0.96
CA THR A 128 12.72 -8.29 1.61
C THR A 128 11.27 -8.50 1.21
N ILE A 129 10.38 -8.50 2.19
CA ILE A 129 8.94 -8.68 2.05
C ILE A 129 8.28 -7.36 2.43
N TYR A 130 7.49 -6.83 1.51
CA TYR A 130 6.66 -5.65 1.73
C TYR A 130 5.21 -6.06 1.71
N ASN A 131 4.44 -5.55 2.66
CA ASN A 131 2.99 -5.65 2.63
C ASN A 131 2.35 -4.28 2.79
N SER A 132 1.23 -4.11 2.09
CA SER A 132 0.35 -2.97 2.19
C SER A 132 -1.05 -3.50 2.48
N ILE A 133 -1.52 -3.33 3.70
CA ILE A 133 -2.80 -3.88 4.16
C ILE A 133 -3.77 -2.73 4.36
N LYS A 134 -4.81 -2.70 3.54
CA LYS A 134 -5.88 -1.69 3.59
C LYS A 134 -6.96 -2.16 4.55
N MET A 135 -7.48 -1.23 5.34
CA MET A 135 -8.40 -1.49 6.44
C MET A 135 -9.73 -0.74 6.26
N ASP A 136 -10.82 -1.34 6.72
CA ASP A 136 -12.11 -0.69 6.96
C ASP A 136 -12.12 -0.03 8.34
N ASP A 137 -12.76 1.13 8.47
CA ASP A 137 -13.08 1.77 9.75
C ASP A 137 -11.96 1.69 10.81
N PHE A 138 -10.74 2.02 10.37
CA PHE A 138 -9.54 1.80 11.18
C PHE A 138 -9.56 2.65 12.46
N PRO A 139 -9.19 2.08 13.62
CA PRO A 139 -9.26 2.81 14.89
C PRO A 139 -8.36 4.04 14.91
N SER A 140 -8.82 5.08 15.61
CA SER A 140 -8.10 6.36 15.73
C SER A 140 -7.17 6.43 16.95
N ASP A 141 -7.04 5.36 17.74
CA ASP A 141 -6.15 5.34 18.90
C ASP A 141 -4.69 5.60 18.49
N GLU A 142 -3.97 6.43 19.24
CA GLU A 142 -2.57 6.78 18.97
C GLU A 142 -1.65 5.55 19.00
N GLN A 143 -1.91 4.63 19.93
CA GLN A 143 -1.18 3.39 20.12
C GLN A 143 -2.09 2.20 19.81
N LEU A 144 -1.59 1.27 19.01
CA LEU A 144 -2.32 0.09 18.57
C LEU A 144 -1.58 -1.20 18.92
N GLU A 145 -2.31 -2.16 19.47
CA GLU A 145 -1.83 -3.53 19.62
C GLU A 145 -2.06 -4.27 18.31
N LEU A 146 -0.99 -4.79 17.71
CA LEU A 146 -1.03 -5.53 16.45
C LEU A 146 -0.62 -6.98 16.66
N VAL A 147 -1.49 -7.89 16.21
CA VAL A 147 -1.18 -9.32 16.04
C VAL A 147 -1.06 -9.60 14.55
N ILE A 148 0.19 -9.77 14.09
CA ILE A 148 0.52 -9.98 12.67
C ILE A 148 0.88 -11.45 12.47
N ARG A 149 0.10 -12.16 11.65
CA ARG A 149 0.28 -13.58 11.38
C ARG A 149 0.45 -13.85 9.90
N TYR A 150 1.65 -14.23 9.48
CA TYR A 150 1.95 -14.63 8.11
C TYR A 150 1.49 -16.07 7.88
N LYS A 151 0.20 -16.21 7.58
CA LYS A 151 -0.48 -17.51 7.52
C LYS A 151 -0.50 -18.14 6.12
N ASP A 152 -0.31 -17.36 5.06
CA ASP A 152 -0.36 -17.86 3.68
C ASP A 152 0.90 -17.41 2.90
N TRP A 153 1.51 -18.33 2.14
CA TRP A 153 2.71 -18.05 1.33
C TRP A 153 2.40 -17.47 -0.08
N ASN A 154 1.13 -17.57 -0.46
CA ASN A 154 0.43 -17.07 -1.63
C ASN A 154 -1.06 -17.07 -1.26
N VAL A 155 -1.97 -16.68 -2.16
CA VAL A 155 -3.41 -16.60 -1.82
C VAL A 155 -4.04 -17.97 -1.52
N GLU A 156 -3.43 -19.08 -1.92
CA GLU A 156 -4.06 -20.39 -1.97
C GLU A 156 -3.50 -21.41 -0.97
N THR A 157 -2.24 -21.28 -0.54
CA THR A 157 -1.60 -22.28 0.32
C THR A 157 -1.29 -21.74 1.70
N PRO A 158 -1.87 -22.35 2.74
CA PRO A 158 -1.58 -22.00 4.11
C PRO A 158 -0.19 -22.51 4.52
N ILE A 159 0.42 -21.80 5.46
CA ILE A 159 1.68 -22.13 6.10
C ILE A 159 1.36 -22.92 7.37
N ASP A 160 1.91 -24.13 7.48
CA ASP A 160 1.88 -24.86 8.76
C ASP A 160 2.75 -24.12 9.79
N LYS A 161 2.18 -23.88 10.98
CA LYS A 161 2.75 -23.01 12.02
C LYS A 161 3.21 -21.65 11.46
N PRO A 162 2.26 -20.74 11.20
CA PRO A 162 2.54 -19.38 10.73
C PRO A 162 3.53 -18.64 11.62
N TRP A 163 4.33 -17.76 11.03
CA TRP A 163 5.06 -16.77 11.81
C TRP A 163 4.06 -15.78 12.40
N GLU A 164 4.17 -15.52 13.70
CA GLU A 164 3.30 -14.60 14.43
C GLU A 164 4.15 -13.58 15.20
N PHE A 165 3.71 -12.32 15.17
CA PHE A 165 4.31 -11.22 15.88
C PHE A 165 3.23 -10.47 16.64
N GLN A 166 3.51 -10.19 17.91
CA GLN A 166 2.71 -9.31 18.75
C GLN A 166 3.56 -8.08 19.07
N ILE A 167 3.06 -6.92 18.66
CA ILE A 167 3.75 -5.63 18.80
C ILE A 167 2.76 -4.54 19.19
N GLU A 168 3.29 -3.47 19.76
CA GLU A 168 2.60 -2.19 19.85
C GLU A 168 3.20 -1.29 18.77
N ALA A 169 2.37 -0.49 18.11
CA ALA A 169 2.80 0.46 17.10
C ALA A 169 2.04 1.79 17.24
N SER A 170 2.75 2.89 17.04
CA SER A 170 2.19 4.23 17.11
C SER A 170 1.77 4.73 15.72
N GLN A 171 0.64 5.43 15.67
CA GLN A 171 0.23 6.27 14.55
C GLN A 171 0.17 7.76 14.91
N GLU A 172 0.57 8.13 16.13
CA GLU A 172 0.47 9.49 16.69
C GLU A 172 1.05 10.56 15.77
N GLN A 173 2.34 10.44 15.40
CA GLN A 173 3.01 11.46 14.59
C GLN A 173 2.35 11.63 13.20
N LEU A 174 1.94 10.53 12.55
CA LEU A 174 1.23 10.63 11.27
C LEU A 174 -0.18 11.21 11.43
N GLN A 175 -0.84 11.01 12.57
CA GLN A 175 -2.12 11.63 12.86
C GLN A 175 -2.00 13.13 13.13
N GLU A 176 -0.89 13.58 13.74
CA GLU A 176 -0.60 15.00 13.93
C GLU A 176 -0.27 15.68 12.61
N ASP A 177 0.56 15.03 11.78
CA ASP A 177 1.03 15.61 10.51
C ASP A 177 0.03 15.43 9.35
N ARG A 178 -1.12 14.77 9.56
CA ARG A 178 -2.11 14.61 8.48
C ARG A 178 -2.91 15.89 8.24
N GLN A 179 -3.23 16.11 6.97
CA GLN A 179 -4.20 17.09 6.51
C GLN A 179 -5.50 16.40 6.13
N VAL A 180 -6.62 16.85 6.69
CA VAL A 180 -7.95 16.32 6.36
C VAL A 180 -8.77 17.44 5.71
N PHE A 181 -9.13 17.24 4.46
CA PHE A 181 -9.93 18.18 3.68
C PHE A 181 -11.35 17.67 3.53
N SER A 182 -12.30 18.33 4.18
CA SER A 182 -13.72 18.02 4.04
C SER A 182 -14.25 18.47 2.67
N ILE A 183 -14.86 17.57 1.91
CA ILE A 183 -15.33 17.86 0.55
C ILE A 183 -16.86 17.93 0.48
N GLY A 184 -17.55 16.87 0.90
CA GLY A 184 -19.02 16.79 0.89
C GLY A 184 -19.67 17.10 -0.46
N LYS A 185 -19.02 16.73 -1.58
CA LYS A 185 -19.51 17.01 -2.94
C LYS A 185 -20.07 15.76 -3.58
N LYS A 186 -21.26 15.90 -4.15
CA LYS A 186 -21.88 14.88 -5.00
C LYS A 186 -21.41 15.02 -6.45
N ILE A 187 -21.13 13.90 -7.09
CA ILE A 187 -20.86 13.80 -8.52
C ILE A 187 -21.72 12.68 -9.12
N GLU A 188 -22.09 12.85 -10.38
CA GLU A 188 -22.79 11.80 -11.13
C GLU A 188 -21.80 10.73 -11.58
N HIS A 189 -22.15 9.47 -11.33
CA HIS A 189 -21.44 8.29 -11.80
C HIS A 189 -22.00 7.84 -13.16
N VAL A 190 -21.22 7.06 -13.91
CA VAL A 190 -21.63 6.52 -15.22
C VAL A 190 -22.92 5.70 -15.17
N ASP A 191 -23.23 5.12 -14.02
CA ASP A 191 -24.45 4.31 -13.79
C ASP A 191 -25.66 5.15 -13.33
N GLN A 192 -25.64 6.47 -13.53
CA GLN A 192 -26.68 7.41 -13.05
C GLN A 192 -26.85 7.42 -11.52
N GLN A 193 -25.84 6.91 -10.80
CA GLN A 193 -25.77 6.94 -9.35
C GLN A 193 -25.05 8.20 -8.88
N GLU A 194 -25.50 8.78 -7.75
CA GLU A 194 -24.74 9.82 -7.07
C GLU A 194 -23.64 9.22 -6.21
N ILE A 195 -22.42 9.74 -6.36
CA ILE A 195 -21.28 9.45 -5.49
C ILE A 195 -20.98 10.70 -4.67
N THR A 196 -20.88 10.54 -3.36
CA THR A 196 -20.45 11.59 -2.45
C THR A 196 -18.97 11.42 -2.16
N ILE A 197 -18.16 12.42 -2.55
CA ILE A 197 -16.78 12.53 -2.11
C ILE A 197 -16.82 13.17 -0.73
N ASP A 198 -16.46 12.38 0.28
CA ASP A 198 -16.60 12.77 1.68
C ASP A 198 -15.44 13.68 2.09
N ARG A 199 -14.22 13.17 1.92
CA ARG A 199 -12.99 13.83 2.35
C ARG A 199 -11.77 13.37 1.54
N VAL A 200 -10.72 14.17 1.60
CA VAL A 200 -9.36 13.80 1.20
C VAL A 200 -8.48 13.84 2.44
N VAL A 201 -7.75 12.75 2.70
CA VAL A 201 -6.77 12.68 3.79
C VAL A 201 -5.40 12.62 3.15
N SER A 202 -4.50 13.49 3.57
CA SER A 202 -3.13 13.54 3.08
C SER A 202 -2.17 13.46 4.25
N THR A 203 -1.24 12.53 4.18
CA THR A 203 -0.16 12.34 5.14
C THR A 203 1.17 12.58 4.44
N PRO A 204 2.28 12.72 5.19
CA PRO A 204 3.63 12.73 4.63
C PRO A 204 3.94 11.54 3.70
N ILE A 205 3.20 10.42 3.83
CA ILE A 205 3.43 9.19 3.06
C ILE A 205 2.52 9.11 1.83
N SER A 206 1.29 9.63 1.90
CA SER A 206 0.30 9.39 0.85
C SER A 206 -0.86 10.39 0.85
N THR A 207 -1.71 10.29 -0.18
CA THR A 207 -3.01 10.93 -0.19
C THR A 207 -4.10 9.90 -0.54
N THR A 208 -5.18 9.89 0.23
CA THR A 208 -6.35 9.02 0.03
C THR A 208 -7.62 9.86 -0.11
N ILE A 209 -8.41 9.55 -1.14
CA ILE A 209 -9.75 10.06 -1.34
C ILE A 209 -10.75 9.05 -0.79
N TYR A 210 -11.65 9.51 0.06
CA TYR A 210 -12.75 8.74 0.59
C TYR A 210 -14.05 9.17 -0.06
N PHE A 211 -14.79 8.21 -0.59
CA PHE A 211 -16.08 8.46 -1.22
C PHE A 211 -17.05 7.31 -0.99
N GLN A 212 -18.33 7.62 -1.10
CA GLN A 212 -19.40 6.70 -0.82
C GLN A 212 -20.59 6.85 -1.77
N SER A 213 -21.45 5.85 -1.75
CA SER A 213 -22.58 5.73 -2.65
C SER A 213 -23.74 4.98 -1.96
N GLU A 214 -24.98 5.33 -2.28
CA GLU A 214 -26.14 4.71 -1.61
C GLU A 214 -26.31 3.21 -1.94
N LYS A 215 -25.94 2.82 -3.15
CA LYS A 215 -25.95 1.45 -3.67
C LYS A 215 -24.53 0.99 -3.97
N SER A 216 -24.33 -0.33 -3.97
CA SER A 216 -23.06 -0.96 -4.35
C SER A 216 -22.59 -0.49 -5.72
N ILE A 217 -21.34 -0.05 -5.81
CA ILE A 217 -20.68 0.19 -7.10
C ILE A 217 -20.03 -1.10 -7.56
N ILE A 218 -20.30 -1.54 -8.80
CA ILE A 218 -19.70 -2.74 -9.38
C ILE A 218 -18.69 -2.30 -10.43
N ASN A 219 -17.47 -2.02 -9.97
CA ASN A 219 -16.22 -1.92 -10.71
C ASN A 219 -16.21 -1.26 -12.11
N ASP A 220 -17.03 -0.24 -12.33
CA ASP A 220 -16.91 0.62 -13.51
C ASP A 220 -16.55 2.06 -13.10
N THR A 221 -15.29 2.40 -13.33
CA THR A 221 -14.82 3.70 -13.89
C THR A 221 -15.04 5.03 -13.17
N LEU A 222 -14.94 5.11 -11.84
CA LEU A 222 -14.58 6.38 -11.19
C LEU A 222 -13.14 6.41 -10.74
N TYR A 223 -12.28 7.10 -11.50
CA TYR A 223 -10.91 7.40 -11.12
C TYR A 223 -10.78 8.86 -10.75
N PHE A 224 -9.67 9.18 -10.11
CA PHE A 224 -9.33 10.54 -9.75
C PHE A 224 -7.91 10.89 -10.18
N LYS A 225 -7.71 12.16 -10.49
CA LYS A 225 -6.41 12.79 -10.42
C LYS A 225 -6.49 14.04 -9.57
N ILE A 226 -5.39 14.39 -8.95
CA ILE A 226 -5.22 15.65 -8.25
C ILE A 226 -4.20 16.50 -9.00
N GLN A 227 -4.44 17.79 -9.08
CA GLN A 227 -3.58 18.74 -9.79
C GLN A 227 -3.25 19.93 -8.88
N SER A 228 -1.96 20.28 -8.80
CA SER A 228 -1.50 21.48 -8.11
C SER A 228 -1.78 22.74 -8.93
N LYS A 229 -1.70 23.91 -8.29
CA LYS A 229 -1.80 25.20 -8.98
C LYS A 229 -0.72 25.38 -10.06
N ALA A 230 0.46 24.81 -9.86
CA ALA A 230 1.57 24.83 -10.83
C ALA A 230 1.34 23.90 -12.03
N GLY A 231 0.28 23.09 -12.01
CA GLY A 231 -0.11 22.20 -13.09
C GLY A 231 0.42 20.77 -12.97
N GLN A 232 1.25 20.47 -11.96
CA GLN A 232 1.68 19.10 -11.66
C GLN A 232 0.46 18.25 -11.28
N SER A 233 0.42 17.00 -11.74
CA SER A 233 -0.74 16.14 -11.56
C SER A 233 -0.36 14.72 -11.18
N TRP A 234 -1.13 14.13 -10.26
CA TRP A 234 -0.96 12.76 -9.80
C TRP A 234 -2.25 12.01 -10.03
N ARG A 235 -2.13 10.81 -10.61
CA ARG A 235 -3.25 9.92 -10.85
C ARG A 235 -3.36 8.94 -9.70
N PHE A 236 -4.56 8.79 -9.17
CA PHE A 236 -4.82 7.81 -8.12
C PHE A 236 -4.91 6.41 -8.69
N GLU A 237 -4.56 5.43 -7.83
CA GLU A 237 -4.75 4.02 -8.13
C GLU A 237 -6.24 3.67 -8.27
N THR A 238 -6.49 2.47 -8.80
CA THR A 238 -7.83 1.89 -8.85
C THR A 238 -8.46 1.91 -7.46
N PRO A 239 -9.67 2.50 -7.32
CA PRO A 239 -10.36 2.50 -6.05
C PRO A 239 -10.60 1.09 -5.50
N TYR A 240 -10.70 0.99 -4.19
CA TYR A 240 -10.92 -0.25 -3.47
C TYR A 240 -12.08 -0.09 -2.50
N PRO A 241 -12.93 -1.13 -2.34
CA PRO A 241 -14.02 -1.08 -1.40
C PRO A 241 -13.46 -1.06 0.02
N LEU A 242 -14.02 -0.20 0.85
CA LEU A 242 -13.74 -0.13 2.28
C LEU A 242 -14.72 -0.98 3.07
N ASN A 243 -15.82 -1.44 2.50
CA ASN A 243 -16.77 -2.30 3.21
C ASN A 243 -17.32 -3.42 2.30
N LYS A 244 -17.92 -4.44 2.93
CA LYS A 244 -18.47 -5.61 2.22
C LYS A 244 -19.62 -5.24 1.28
N GLU A 245 -20.40 -4.21 1.64
CA GLU A 245 -21.52 -3.72 0.84
C GLU A 245 -21.08 -2.92 -0.38
N ARG A 246 -19.78 -2.59 -0.50
CA ARG A 246 -19.19 -1.83 -1.61
C ARG A 246 -19.86 -0.47 -1.81
N THR A 247 -20.23 0.16 -0.71
CA THR A 247 -20.82 1.50 -0.65
C THR A 247 -19.85 2.55 -0.15
N LYS A 248 -18.74 2.14 0.48
CA LYS A 248 -17.62 2.99 0.88
C LYS A 248 -16.37 2.60 0.12
N TRP A 249 -15.58 3.58 -0.30
CA TRP A 249 -14.44 3.37 -1.16
C TRP A 249 -13.28 4.30 -0.81
N GLY A 250 -12.08 3.78 -0.99
CA GLY A 250 -10.83 4.52 -0.94
C GLY A 250 -10.16 4.52 -2.31
N SER A 251 -9.54 5.63 -2.70
CA SER A 251 -8.63 5.70 -3.84
C SER A 251 -7.38 6.43 -3.37
N ARG A 252 -6.21 5.81 -3.55
CA ARG A 252 -4.97 6.23 -2.92
C ARG A 252 -3.88 6.51 -3.95
N VAL A 253 -3.01 7.45 -3.63
CA VAL A 253 -1.73 7.66 -4.28
C VAL A 253 -0.66 7.80 -3.22
N ASP A 254 0.40 7.01 -3.33
CA ASP A 254 1.56 7.11 -2.45
C ASP A 254 2.46 8.28 -2.91
N ALA A 255 3.32 8.76 -2.02
CA ALA A 255 4.32 9.82 -2.31
C ALA A 255 3.71 11.19 -2.63
N LEU A 256 2.55 11.50 -2.05
CA LEU A 256 1.90 12.79 -2.24
C LEU A 256 1.41 13.33 -0.91
N TYR A 257 2.09 14.37 -0.42
CA TYR A 257 1.67 15.14 0.73
C TYR A 257 1.19 16.52 0.29
N LEU A 258 -0.07 16.85 0.59
CA LEU A 258 -0.73 18.08 0.16
C LEU A 258 -0.45 19.21 1.16
N THR A 259 0.72 19.81 1.06
CA THR A 259 1.16 20.92 1.93
C THR A 259 0.81 22.31 1.37
N GLU A 260 0.41 22.41 0.10
CA GLU A 260 0.01 23.67 -0.52
C GLU A 260 -1.51 23.88 -0.46
N GLY A 261 -1.96 25.08 -0.09
CA GLY A 261 -3.41 25.39 0.02
C GLY A 261 -4.21 25.51 -1.28
N ASN A 262 -3.79 24.90 -2.42
CA ASN A 262 -4.48 25.07 -3.71
C ASN A 262 -4.37 23.86 -4.66
N TYR A 263 -5.03 22.75 -4.32
CA TYR A 263 -5.17 21.60 -5.22
C TYR A 263 -6.57 21.51 -5.84
N GLN A 264 -6.65 20.83 -6.98
CA GLN A 264 -7.91 20.45 -7.61
C GLN A 264 -8.01 18.93 -7.73
N LEU A 265 -9.07 18.37 -7.15
CA LEU A 265 -9.49 17.00 -7.39
C LEU A 265 -10.34 16.93 -8.65
N ILE A 266 -9.97 16.06 -9.59
CA ILE A 266 -10.59 15.97 -10.90
C ILE A 266 -11.05 14.51 -11.11
N PRO A 267 -12.37 14.27 -11.22
CA PRO A 267 -12.90 12.98 -11.65
C PRO A 267 -12.45 12.67 -13.08
N VAL A 268 -11.94 11.46 -13.30
CA VAL A 268 -11.47 10.98 -14.61
C VAL A 268 -11.94 9.56 -14.90
N ASP A 269 -11.97 9.19 -16.18
CA ASP A 269 -12.18 7.81 -16.63
C ASP A 269 -10.91 6.96 -16.52
N LYS A 270 -10.97 5.71 -17.02
CA LYS A 270 -9.84 4.78 -17.04
C LYS A 270 -8.70 5.27 -17.96
N GLU A 271 -9.00 6.08 -18.96
CA GLU A 271 -8.04 6.66 -19.88
C GLU A 271 -7.42 7.96 -19.33
N GLY A 272 -7.98 8.50 -18.24
CA GLY A 272 -7.53 9.73 -17.58
C GLY A 272 -8.19 11.00 -18.15
N GLN A 273 -9.21 10.88 -18.98
CA GLN A 273 -9.99 12.01 -19.49
C GLN A 273 -10.94 12.51 -18.41
N LYS A 274 -11.14 13.82 -18.36
CA LYS A 274 -12.00 14.47 -17.37
C LYS A 274 -13.47 14.13 -17.62
N VAL A 275 -14.13 13.55 -16.61
CA VAL A 275 -15.56 13.17 -16.70
C VAL A 275 -16.45 14.02 -15.80
N GLY A 276 -15.88 14.86 -14.93
CA GLY A 276 -16.64 15.72 -14.02
C GLY A 276 -15.96 17.06 -13.73
N SER A 277 -16.69 17.95 -13.06
CA SER A 277 -16.18 19.25 -12.64
C SER A 277 -15.01 19.09 -11.66
N ALA A 278 -14.01 19.97 -11.76
CA ALA A 278 -12.91 19.99 -10.82
C ALA A 278 -13.39 20.52 -9.46
N ILE A 279 -13.00 19.85 -8.40
CA ILE A 279 -13.34 20.17 -7.02
C ILE A 279 -12.11 20.80 -6.38
N LYS A 280 -12.27 22.01 -5.83
CA LYS A 280 -11.17 22.68 -5.11
C LYS A 280 -10.98 21.99 -3.76
N ILE A 281 -9.75 21.58 -3.47
CA ILE A 281 -9.33 21.17 -2.14
C ILE A 281 -8.80 22.43 -1.45
N LYS A 282 -9.37 22.74 -0.29
CA LYS A 282 -8.98 23.88 0.55
C LYS A 282 -8.84 23.38 1.98
N GLU A 283 -7.83 23.89 2.67
CA GLU A 283 -7.74 23.86 4.12
C GLU A 283 -8.91 24.67 4.71
N ASP A 284 -9.50 24.18 5.80
CA ASP A 284 -10.54 24.87 6.55
C ASP A 284 -9.97 26.04 7.38
#